data_AF-A0A2H0PKE7-F1
#
_entry.id   AF-A0A2H0PKE7-F1
#
_cell.length_a   1.000
_cell.length_b   1.000
_cell.length_c   1.000
_cell.angle_alpha   90.00
_cell.angle_beta   90.00
_cell.angle_gamma   90.00
#
_symmetry.space_group_name_H-M   'P 1'
#
loop_
_entity.id
_entity.type
_entity.pdbx_description
1 polymer ?
#
loop_
_entity_poly.entity_id
_entity_poly.type
_entity_poly.pdbx_seq_one_letter_code
_entity_poly.pdbx_strand_id
1 'polypeptide(L)'
;MNQTSPNKYSGLTEFEVRQKQFVGGYNELPASSFRNFLKVLVEIVCEPMVYLLLGCAIIYLFLGNSTESISLVGFLILILVITISQEFKAENALKALKDLTSPRALVIRGGKRKRVAGRELVTNDIVIINEGDRIPAAVMRP
;
A
#
# COMPACT_ATOMS: atom_id res chain seq x y z
N MET A 1 -24.98 23.84 -37.38
CA MET A 1 -23.59 23.93 -36.86
C MET A 1 -23.62 24.56 -35.48
N ASN A 2 -23.67 23.76 -34.41
CA ASN A 2 -23.82 24.27 -33.05
C ASN A 2 -22.46 24.56 -32.39
N GLN A 3 -22.38 25.78 -31.87
CA GLN A 3 -21.26 26.41 -31.20
C GLN A 3 -20.85 25.59 -29.96
N THR A 4 -19.63 25.07 -29.92
CA THR A 4 -19.03 24.47 -28.71
C THR A 4 -18.24 25.56 -27.99
N SER A 5 -18.83 26.09 -26.91
CA SER A 5 -18.28 27.17 -26.09
C SER A 5 -16.82 26.90 -25.65
N PRO A 6 -15.91 27.88 -25.76
CA PRO A 6 -14.52 27.69 -25.36
C PRO A 6 -14.39 27.71 -23.83
N ASN A 7 -13.95 26.59 -23.28
CA ASN A 7 -13.17 26.47 -22.05
C ASN A 7 -13.68 27.22 -20.79
N LYS A 8 -14.78 26.76 -20.17
CA LYS A 8 -15.32 27.34 -18.92
C LYS A 8 -14.55 26.96 -17.64
N TYR A 9 -13.59 26.04 -17.70
CA TYR A 9 -12.87 25.57 -16.52
C TYR A 9 -11.36 25.54 -16.77
N SER A 10 -10.63 26.48 -16.19
CA SER A 10 -9.16 26.51 -16.26
C SER A 10 -8.50 25.37 -15.46
N GLY A 11 -9.24 24.72 -14.56
CA GLY A 11 -8.67 23.72 -13.65
C GLY A 11 -7.59 24.30 -12.74
N LEU A 12 -6.91 23.44 -11.98
CA LEU A 12 -5.79 23.84 -11.12
C LEU A 12 -4.53 24.13 -11.95
N THR A 13 -3.72 25.09 -11.50
CA THR A 13 -2.38 25.31 -12.07
C THR A 13 -1.39 24.26 -11.55
N GLU A 14 -0.33 23.99 -12.32
CA GLU A 14 0.76 23.08 -11.89
C GLU A 14 1.39 23.53 -10.56
N PHE A 15 1.44 24.84 -10.30
CA PHE A 15 1.95 25.39 -9.06
C PHE A 15 1.06 25.06 -7.86
N GLU A 16 -0.25 25.26 -7.96
CA GLU A 16 -1.21 24.92 -6.90
C GLU A 16 -1.23 23.42 -6.61
N VAL A 17 -1.12 22.58 -7.64
CA VAL A 17 -1.03 21.13 -7.48
C VAL A 17 0.22 20.75 -6.70
N ARG A 18 1.40 21.30 -7.08
CA ARG A 18 2.65 21.03 -6.36
C ARG A 18 2.57 21.49 -4.90
N GLN A 19 1.99 22.66 -4.66
CA GLN A 19 1.82 23.17 -3.30
C GLN A 19 0.90 22.26 -2.47
N LYS A 20 -0.21 21.80 -3.05
CA LYS A 20 -1.13 20.86 -2.40
C LYS A 20 -0.50 19.49 -2.14
N GLN A 21 0.30 18.96 -3.08
CA GLN A 21 1.06 17.72 -2.88
C GLN A 21 2.13 17.88 -1.79
N PHE A 22 2.75 19.06 -1.69
CA PHE A 22 3.74 19.35 -0.65
C PHE A 22 3.09 19.40 0.74
N VAL A 23 1.89 19.97 0.86
CA VAL A 23 1.19 20.12 2.15
C VAL A 23 0.42 18.86 2.54
N GLY A 24 -0.25 18.20 1.58
CA GLY A 24 -1.18 17.09 1.81
C GLY A 24 -0.62 15.70 1.47
N GLY A 25 0.56 15.61 0.86
CA GLY A 25 1.11 14.36 0.35
C GLY A 25 0.41 13.86 -0.91
N TYR A 26 0.86 12.71 -1.42
CA TYR A 26 0.19 12.01 -2.51
C TYR A 26 -1.10 11.37 -2.03
N ASN A 27 -2.05 11.14 -2.95
CA ASN A 27 -3.30 10.43 -2.67
C ASN A 27 -3.04 8.92 -2.58
N GLU A 28 -2.25 8.54 -1.59
CA GLU A 28 -1.80 7.18 -1.31
C GLU A 28 -2.13 6.86 0.15
N LEU A 29 -2.60 5.64 0.38
CA LEU A 29 -2.73 5.14 1.75
C LEU A 29 -1.32 4.99 2.35
N PRO A 30 -1.09 5.41 3.60
CA PRO A 30 0.23 5.36 4.22
C PRO A 30 0.77 3.93 4.22
N ALA A 31 1.97 3.75 3.69
CA ALA A 31 2.67 2.47 3.71
C ALA A 31 3.14 2.17 5.14
N SER A 32 2.36 1.37 5.88
CA SER A 32 2.59 1.11 7.31
C SER A 32 3.62 0.00 7.55
N SER A 33 4.84 0.15 7.01
CA SER A 33 5.90 -0.87 7.07
C SER A 33 6.22 -1.35 8.50
N PHE A 34 6.29 -0.44 9.48
CA PHE A 34 6.53 -0.84 10.88
C PHE A 34 5.34 -1.54 11.53
N ARG A 35 4.12 -1.14 11.15
CA ARG A 35 2.89 -1.80 11.64
C ARG A 35 2.77 -3.22 11.09
N ASN A 36 3.30 -3.46 9.88
CA ASN A 36 3.32 -4.78 9.28
C ASN A 36 4.26 -5.74 10.02
N PHE A 37 5.45 -5.31 10.44
CA PHE A 37 6.36 -6.18 11.20
C PHE A 37 5.72 -6.69 12.51
N LEU A 38 5.16 -5.78 13.33
CA LEU A 38 4.51 -6.17 14.59
C LEU A 38 3.26 -7.02 14.33
N LYS A 39 2.50 -6.71 13.29
CA LYS A 39 1.31 -7.49 12.92
C LYS A 39 1.68 -8.93 12.52
N VAL A 40 2.67 -9.09 11.65
CA VAL A 40 3.17 -10.40 11.20
C VAL A 40 3.72 -11.21 12.37
N LEU A 41 4.45 -10.57 13.29
CA LEU A 41 4.96 -11.24 14.49
C LEU A 41 3.82 -11.77 15.37
N VAL A 42 2.80 -10.94 15.63
CA VAL A 42 1.63 -11.35 16.43
C VAL A 42 0.85 -12.46 15.73
N GLU A 43 0.69 -12.38 14.42
CA GLU A 43 0.00 -13.39 13.62
C GLU A 43 0.71 -14.75 13.71
N ILE A 44 2.04 -14.77 13.56
CA ILE A 44 2.85 -16.00 13.67
C ILE A 44 2.78 -16.57 15.09
N VAL A 45 2.94 -15.74 16.13
CA VAL A 45 2.90 -16.20 17.53
C VAL A 45 1.53 -16.77 17.89
N CYS A 46 0.45 -16.26 17.29
CA CYS A 46 -0.90 -16.77 17.48
C CYS A 46 -1.21 -18.06 16.71
N GLU A 47 -0.32 -18.54 15.82
CA GLU A 47 -0.58 -19.77 15.09
C GLU A 47 -0.56 -21.01 16.01
N PRO A 48 -1.54 -21.92 15.91
CA PRO A 48 -1.58 -23.16 16.68
C PRO A 48 -0.30 -23.99 16.60
N MET A 49 0.37 -23.94 15.45
CA MET A 49 1.62 -24.66 15.21
C MET A 49 2.77 -24.12 16.08
N VAL A 50 2.86 -22.81 16.30
CA VAL A 50 3.90 -22.22 17.15
C VAL A 50 3.73 -22.64 18.61
N TYR A 51 2.48 -22.67 19.11
CA TYR A 51 2.19 -23.21 20.44
C TYR A 51 2.60 -24.68 20.58
N LEU A 52 2.39 -25.49 19.54
CA LEU A 52 2.84 -26.89 19.52
C LEU A 52 4.37 -26.99 19.60
N LEU A 53 5.10 -26.19 18.81
CA LEU A 53 6.56 -26.17 18.83
C LEU A 53 7.11 -25.70 20.18
N LEU A 54 6.50 -24.70 20.80
CA LEU A 54 6.84 -24.26 22.16
C LEU A 54 6.61 -25.38 23.18
N GLY A 55 5.50 -26.11 23.06
CA GLY A 55 5.24 -27.30 23.88
C GLY A 55 6.34 -28.36 23.73
N CYS A 56 6.73 -28.68 22.48
CA CYS A 56 7.84 -29.59 22.21
C CYS A 56 9.17 -29.08 22.80
N ALA A 57 9.48 -27.79 22.65
CA ALA A 57 10.70 -27.18 23.20
C ALA A 57 10.79 -27.35 24.72
N ILE A 58 9.65 -27.17 25.42
CA ILE A 58 9.52 -27.37 26.87
C ILE A 58 9.72 -28.84 27.23
N ILE A 59 9.09 -29.78 26.50
CA ILE A 59 9.25 -31.22 26.72
C ILE A 59 10.73 -31.63 26.59
N TYR A 60 11.42 -31.16 25.54
CA TYR A 60 12.85 -31.44 25.35
C TYR A 60 13.73 -30.88 26.47
N LEU A 61 13.37 -29.71 27.00
CA LEU A 61 14.07 -29.11 28.14
C LEU A 61 13.91 -29.98 29.40
N PHE A 62 12.69 -30.49 29.66
CA PHE A 62 12.42 -31.42 30.77
C PHE A 62 13.14 -32.77 30.62
N LEU A 63 13.32 -33.24 29.38
CA LEU A 63 14.11 -34.44 29.09
C LEU A 63 15.63 -34.23 29.29
N GLY A 64 16.07 -32.99 29.57
CA GLY A 64 17.48 -32.64 29.72
C GLY A 64 18.22 -32.47 28.38
N ASN A 65 17.51 -32.58 27.25
CA ASN A 65 18.12 -32.45 25.92
C ASN A 65 18.13 -30.99 25.47
N SER A 66 19.03 -30.21 26.08
CA SER A 66 19.18 -28.78 25.82
C SER A 66 19.58 -28.51 24.37
N THR A 67 20.38 -29.39 23.76
CA THR A 67 20.84 -29.25 22.37
C THR A 67 19.68 -29.33 21.38
N GLU A 68 18.74 -30.27 21.56
CA GLU A 68 17.56 -30.39 20.71
C GLU A 68 16.59 -29.23 20.91
N SER A 69 16.36 -28.80 22.17
CA SER A 69 15.51 -27.64 22.47
C SER A 69 16.06 -26.35 21.81
N ILE A 70 17.36 -26.09 21.93
CA ILE A 70 18.03 -24.93 21.32
C ILE A 70 17.96 -25.00 19.80
N SER A 71 18.20 -26.18 19.21
CA SER A 71 18.12 -26.37 17.76
C SER A 71 16.71 -26.09 17.23
N LEU A 72 15.68 -26.57 17.94
CA LEU A 72 14.27 -26.36 17.58
C LEU A 72 13.87 -24.89 17.64
N VAL A 73 14.23 -24.19 18.72
CA VAL A 73 13.99 -22.73 18.83
C VAL A 73 14.79 -21.97 17.78
N GLY A 74 16.02 -22.38 17.48
CA GLY A 74 16.84 -21.81 16.41
C GLY A 74 16.18 -21.92 15.03
N PHE A 75 15.63 -23.10 14.70
CA PHE A 75 14.87 -23.28 13.46
C PHE A 75 13.61 -22.41 13.41
N LEU A 76 12.88 -22.28 14.52
CA LEU A 76 11.72 -21.41 14.61
C LEU A 76 12.08 -19.95 14.31
N ILE A 77 13.17 -19.44 14.89
CA ILE A 77 13.68 -18.09 14.63
C ILE A 77 14.09 -17.92 13.17
N LEU A 78 14.77 -18.91 12.59
CA LEU A 78 15.19 -18.88 11.20
C LEU A 78 13.99 -18.80 10.25
N ILE A 79 12.96 -19.62 10.49
CA ILE A 79 11.72 -19.59 9.72
C ILE A 79 11.04 -18.22 9.87
N LEU A 80 10.96 -17.67 11.09
CA LEU A 80 10.40 -16.34 11.35
C LEU A 80 11.06 -15.25 10.49
N VAL A 81 12.40 -15.23 10.46
CA VAL A 81 13.18 -14.26 9.68
C VAL A 81 12.90 -14.42 8.17
N ILE A 82 12.83 -15.66 7.69
CA ILE A 82 12.50 -15.95 6.30
C ILE A 82 11.08 -15.45 5.97
N THR A 83 10.08 -15.77 6.79
CA THR A 83 8.69 -15.37 6.59
C THR A 83 8.55 -13.86 6.53
N ILE A 84 9.16 -13.14 7.48
CA ILE A 84 9.15 -11.67 7.49
C ILE A 84 9.80 -11.12 6.21
N SER A 85 10.92 -11.69 5.79
CA SER A 85 11.61 -11.27 4.56
C SER A 85 10.79 -11.55 3.29
N GLN A 86 10.02 -12.65 3.27
CA GLN A 86 9.12 -12.98 2.18
C GLN A 86 7.93 -12.02 2.11
N GLU A 87 7.37 -11.65 3.25
CA GLU A 87 6.26 -10.69 3.33
C GLU A 87 6.66 -9.34 2.73
N PHE A 88 7.84 -8.81 3.08
CA PHE A 88 8.34 -7.57 2.49
C PHE A 88 8.50 -7.65 0.96
N LYS A 89 8.94 -8.80 0.44
CA LYS A 89 9.05 -9.01 -1.02
C LYS A 89 7.68 -9.06 -1.68
N ALA A 90 6.72 -9.74 -1.06
CA ALA A 90 5.35 -9.83 -1.56
C ALA A 90 4.68 -8.46 -1.59
N GLU A 91 4.82 -7.66 -0.52
CA GLU A 91 4.31 -6.29 -0.49
C GLU A 91 4.93 -5.40 -1.56
N ASN A 92 6.24 -5.50 -1.76
CA ASN A 92 6.93 -4.74 -2.81
C ASN A 92 6.48 -5.14 -4.22
N ALA A 93 6.30 -6.43 -4.48
CA ALA A 93 5.77 -6.91 -5.76
C ALA A 93 4.34 -6.41 -6.00
N LEU A 94 3.50 -6.47 -4.95
CA LEU A 94 2.12 -5.98 -5.00
C LEU A 94 2.08 -4.47 -5.23
N LYS A 95 2.97 -3.71 -4.58
CA LYS A 95 3.11 -2.27 -4.78
C LYS A 95 3.52 -1.93 -6.21
N ALA A 96 4.51 -2.63 -6.76
CA ALA A 96 4.94 -2.45 -8.15
C ALA A 96 3.80 -2.76 -9.14
N LEU A 97 3.04 -3.83 -8.91
CA LEU A 97 1.88 -4.16 -9.73
C LEU A 97 0.76 -3.12 -9.61
N LYS A 98 0.51 -2.62 -8.40
CA LYS A 98 -0.46 -1.56 -8.12
C LYS A 98 -0.07 -0.24 -8.79
N ASP A 99 1.21 0.10 -8.81
CA ASP A 99 1.72 1.28 -9.53
C ASP A 99 1.54 1.15 -11.04
N LEU A 100 1.76 -0.05 -11.61
CA LEU A 100 1.53 -0.32 -13.04
C LEU A 100 0.05 -0.29 -13.44
N THR A 101 -0.83 -0.73 -12.55
CA THR A 101 -2.28 -0.78 -12.77
C THR A 101 -3.03 0.43 -12.22
N SER A 102 -2.30 1.42 -11.67
CA SER A 102 -2.92 2.58 -11.05
C SER A 102 -3.81 3.29 -12.07
N PRO A 103 -5.12 3.43 -11.80
CA PRO A 103 -6.05 4.02 -12.75
C PRO A 103 -5.57 5.43 -13.10
N ARG A 104 -5.43 5.68 -14.41
CA ARG A 104 -5.08 7.00 -14.93
C ARG A 104 -6.34 7.83 -15.04
N ALA A 105 -6.34 8.97 -14.37
CA ALA A 105 -7.43 9.94 -14.43
C ALA A 105 -7.14 10.96 -15.54
N LEU A 106 -8.16 11.32 -16.33
CA LEU A 106 -8.07 12.46 -17.23
C LEU A 106 -8.48 13.71 -16.44
N VAL A 107 -7.58 14.67 -16.29
CA VAL A 107 -7.84 15.92 -15.55
C VAL A 107 -7.66 17.16 -16.42
N ILE A 108 -8.29 18.26 -16.04
CA ILE A 108 -8.02 19.58 -16.61
C ILE A 108 -7.12 20.36 -15.65
N ARG A 109 -5.91 20.71 -16.10
CA ARG A 109 -4.94 21.54 -15.37
C ARG A 109 -4.41 22.62 -16.31
N GLY A 110 -4.37 23.88 -15.86
CA GLY A 110 -3.93 25.02 -16.68
C GLY A 110 -4.67 25.12 -18.03
N GLY A 111 -5.96 24.79 -18.06
CA GLY A 111 -6.82 24.82 -19.24
C GLY A 111 -6.56 23.72 -20.28
N LYS A 112 -5.66 22.77 -19.97
CA LYS A 112 -5.31 21.63 -20.85
C LYS A 112 -5.75 20.31 -20.23
N ARG A 113 -6.20 19.37 -21.07
CA ARG A 113 -6.50 18.00 -20.65
C ARG A 113 -5.21 17.21 -20.52
N LYS A 114 -4.96 16.59 -19.37
CA LYS A 114 -3.76 15.80 -19.05
C LYS A 114 -4.17 14.48 -18.40
N ARG A 115 -3.55 13.36 -18.79
CA ARG A 115 -3.69 12.10 -18.03
C ARG A 115 -2.66 12.07 -16.92
N VAL A 116 -3.11 11.87 -15.69
CA VAL A 116 -2.26 11.78 -14.48
C VAL A 116 -2.56 10.47 -13.76
N ALA A 117 -1.58 9.97 -13.01
CA ALA A 117 -1.81 8.80 -12.16
C ALA A 117 -2.79 9.16 -11.03
N GLY A 118 -3.69 8.24 -10.66
CA GLY A 118 -4.66 8.48 -9.57
C GLY A 118 -4.04 8.94 -8.24
N ARG A 119 -2.80 8.52 -7.95
CA ARG A 119 -2.03 8.96 -6.77
C ARG A 119 -1.62 10.45 -6.79
N GLU A 120 -1.52 11.04 -7.99
CA GLU A 120 -1.13 12.45 -8.18
C GLU A 120 -2.34 13.40 -8.17
N LEU A 121 -3.55 12.86 -8.01
CA LEU A 121 -4.74 13.66 -7.86
C LEU A 121 -4.71 14.42 -6.54
N VAL A 122 -5.13 15.67 -6.58
CA VAL A 122 -5.27 16.52 -5.41
C VAL A 122 -6.71 16.98 -5.25
N THR A 123 -7.07 17.39 -4.03
CA THR A 123 -8.39 17.95 -3.76
C THR A 123 -8.66 19.15 -4.68
N ASN A 124 -9.85 19.18 -5.28
CA ASN A 124 -10.32 20.13 -6.30
C ASN A 124 -9.76 19.93 -7.73
N ASP A 125 -9.16 18.79 -8.05
CA ASP A 125 -8.89 18.43 -9.46
C ASP A 125 -10.21 18.23 -10.23
N ILE A 126 -10.27 18.77 -11.44
CA ILE A 126 -11.40 18.56 -12.36
C ILE A 126 -11.10 17.31 -13.18
N VAL A 127 -11.75 16.20 -12.81
CA VAL A 127 -11.62 14.91 -13.49
C VAL A 127 -12.69 14.78 -14.57
N ILE A 128 -12.30 14.35 -15.77
CA ILE A 128 -13.18 13.96 -16.87
C ILE A 128 -13.36 12.45 -16.80
N ILE A 129 -14.61 12.00 -16.66
CA ILE A 129 -14.99 10.58 -16.58
C ILE A 129 -15.70 10.21 -17.88
N ASN A 130 -15.23 9.14 -18.54
CA ASN A 130 -15.93 8.53 -19.67
C ASN A 130 -16.59 7.22 -19.23
N GLU A 131 -17.51 6.70 -20.03
CA GLU A 131 -18.13 5.40 -19.79
C GLU A 131 -17.05 4.30 -19.70
N GLY A 132 -17.00 3.60 -18.55
CA GLY A 132 -16.01 2.55 -18.27
C GLY A 132 -14.79 2.97 -17.43
N ASP A 133 -14.61 4.27 -17.15
CA ASP A 133 -13.50 4.75 -16.30
C ASP A 133 -13.75 4.40 -14.82
N ARG A 134 -12.77 3.78 -14.15
CA ARG A 134 -12.80 3.58 -12.68
C ARG A 134 -12.63 4.93 -11.98
N ILE A 135 -13.56 5.27 -11.09
CA ILE A 135 -13.56 6.52 -10.32
C ILE A 135 -12.31 6.54 -9.40
N PRO A 136 -11.30 7.37 -9.67
CA PRO A 136 -10.18 7.53 -8.77
C PRO A 136 -10.63 8.39 -7.58
N ALA A 137 -10.20 8.02 -6.38
CA ALA A 137 -10.76 8.40 -5.07
C ALA A 137 -11.42 9.80 -4.95
N ALA A 138 -12.63 9.78 -4.37
CA ALA A 138 -13.43 10.89 -3.84
C ALA A 138 -13.37 12.21 -4.64
N VAL A 139 -14.07 12.22 -5.78
CA VAL A 139 -14.56 13.47 -6.38
C VAL A 139 -15.63 14.04 -5.44
N MET A 140 -15.21 14.70 -4.36
CA MET A 140 -16.16 15.42 -3.50
C MET A 140 -16.61 16.67 -4.27
N ARG A 141 -17.90 16.70 -4.63
CA ARG A 141 -18.59 17.88 -5.17
C ARG A 141 -18.65 18.98 -4.08
N PRO A 142 -18.82 20.26 -4.48
CA PRO A 142 -18.58 21.44 -3.65
C PRO A 142 -19.51 21.55 -2.44
#